data_AF-A0A6L7YZA0-F1
#
_entry.id   AF-A0A6L7YZA0-F1
#
_cell.length_a   1.000
_cell.length_b   1.000
_cell.length_c   1.000
_cell.angle_alpha   90.00
_cell.angle_beta   90.00
_cell.angle_gamma   90.00
#
_symmetry.space_group_name_H-M   'P 1'
#
loop_
_entity.id
_entity.type
_entity.pdbx_description
1 polymer ?
#
loop_
_entity_poly.entity_id
_entity_poly.type
_entity_poly.pdbx_seq_one_letter_code
_entity_poly.pdbx_strand_id
1 'polypeptide(L)'
;MLDRDGAYYGRLAEEGIFQRFNPRMDHEYELDVRSSLFHHSEDARWAELPNGFRIAGTSISNPHILNVVDWRQEIHVSGPVDLVARYRRERSLTAWRDYPWVAVRWKGVLGTPWTAQVGLGVHFFKPSADVEIALARSWRDGEDRSWTLEVRLAALDAFSDAIFQGLGVRADDVDAHYDYAGAPLAARTTLKAAASRWRAELHAGSSRRSEVQVTFPAAGPAPFTQLEQVAFLGALLQVTPLERVTLALYGTWARADTERRAPASGPGFTLREETVAVGARARTRLNPLWAVDTELARVRRPEWRSQGGGTRREHRDRAVFAQAALVRYPEAGWTGRLAYALLDRDAGYLAPWLTSRNHRLITEAGHRFRSGFEVTAGLRWDLDNFGREPFEGGHLRLSAGW
;
A
#
# COMPACT_ATOMS: atom_id res chain seq x y z
N MET A 1 5.41 3.50 -2.79
CA MET A 1 5.42 3.77 -4.24
C MET A 1 4.52 2.73 -4.88
N LEU A 2 3.76 3.08 -5.92
CA LEU A 2 3.04 2.07 -6.70
C LEU A 2 4.10 1.35 -7.54
N ASP A 3 4.63 0.26 -7.01
CA ASP A 3 5.50 -0.66 -7.73
C ASP A 3 4.62 -1.43 -8.74
N ARG A 4 4.97 -1.29 -10.02
CA ARG A 4 4.21 -1.69 -11.22
C ARG A 4 4.72 -3.01 -11.80
N ASP A 5 5.93 -3.43 -11.43
CA ASP A 5 6.62 -4.57 -12.03
C ASP A 5 6.14 -5.92 -11.44
N GLY A 6 5.20 -5.87 -10.50
CA GLY A 6 4.58 -6.99 -9.82
C GLY A 6 3.42 -7.72 -10.49
N ALA A 7 3.16 -7.52 -11.78
CA ALA A 7 2.01 -8.16 -12.41
C ALA A 7 2.30 -9.66 -12.61
N TYR A 8 1.54 -10.54 -11.95
CA TYR A 8 1.56 -11.98 -12.20
C TYR A 8 0.30 -12.38 -12.98
N TYR A 9 0.49 -13.15 -14.07
CA TYR A 9 -0.50 -13.69 -15.03
C TYR A 9 -0.85 -12.88 -16.29
N GLY A 10 0.03 -12.00 -16.74
CA GLY A 10 -0.32 -11.10 -17.81
C GLY A 10 -1.48 -10.21 -17.39
N ARG A 11 -1.69 -9.13 -18.13
CA ARG A 11 -2.69 -8.14 -17.77
C ARG A 11 -4.11 -8.67 -18.03
N LEU A 12 -4.67 -9.62 -17.27
CA LEU A 12 -6.13 -9.87 -17.30
C LEU A 12 -6.91 -8.80 -16.48
N ALA A 13 -6.37 -7.58 -16.48
CA ALA A 13 -6.92 -6.27 -16.10
C ALA A 13 -6.52 -5.23 -17.19
N GLU A 14 -6.58 -5.67 -18.45
CA GLU A 14 -5.77 -5.37 -19.66
C GLU A 14 -5.10 -4.00 -19.92
N GLU A 15 -5.40 -2.92 -19.20
CA GLU A 15 -5.06 -1.58 -19.72
C GLU A 15 -4.55 -0.56 -18.66
N GLY A 16 -4.64 -0.86 -17.35
CA GLY A 16 -4.46 0.13 -16.27
C GLY A 16 -3.26 -0.05 -15.33
N ILE A 17 -2.87 1.05 -14.67
CA ILE A 17 -1.76 1.10 -13.70
C ILE A 17 -2.20 0.51 -12.34
N PHE A 18 -3.47 0.65 -11.94
CA PHE A 18 -3.91 0.22 -10.61
C PHE A 18 -4.26 -1.26 -10.47
N GLN A 19 -4.29 -2.04 -11.56
CA GLN A 19 -4.47 -3.51 -11.55
C GLN A 19 -5.61 -3.98 -10.62
N ARG A 20 -6.80 -3.41 -10.80
CA ARG A 20 -7.91 -3.48 -9.83
C ARG A 20 -8.64 -4.81 -9.76
N PHE A 21 -8.59 -5.57 -10.84
CA PHE A 21 -9.35 -6.81 -11.01
C PHE A 21 -8.41 -7.91 -11.42
N ASN A 22 -8.51 -9.07 -10.78
CA ASN A 22 -7.80 -10.27 -11.19
C ASN A 22 -8.83 -11.40 -11.29
N PRO A 23 -8.83 -12.21 -12.36
CA PRO A 23 -9.78 -13.32 -12.51
C PRO A 23 -9.76 -14.34 -11.37
N ARG A 24 -8.66 -14.41 -10.60
CA ARG A 24 -8.53 -15.26 -9.40
C ARG A 24 -9.08 -14.65 -8.13
N MET A 25 -9.46 -13.37 -8.15
CA MET A 25 -10.16 -12.77 -7.03
C MET A 25 -11.57 -13.34 -6.99
N ASP A 26 -11.93 -13.89 -5.85
CA ASP A 26 -13.32 -14.12 -5.49
C ASP A 26 -13.92 -12.86 -4.86
N HIS A 27 -15.22 -12.95 -4.58
CA HIS A 27 -15.99 -11.87 -3.98
C HIS A 27 -15.58 -11.56 -2.53
N GLU A 28 -14.86 -12.47 -1.87
CA GLU A 28 -14.36 -12.34 -0.51
C GLU A 28 -12.97 -11.71 -0.43
N TYR A 29 -12.22 -11.69 -1.54
CA TYR A 29 -10.82 -11.26 -1.59
C TYR A 29 -10.51 -9.92 -0.88
N GLU A 30 -11.34 -8.88 -1.06
CA GLU A 30 -11.10 -7.59 -0.39
C GLU A 30 -11.32 -7.70 1.14
N LEU A 31 -12.30 -8.50 1.58
CA LEU A 31 -12.53 -8.77 2.99
C LEU A 31 -11.37 -9.60 3.57
N ASP A 32 -10.85 -10.57 2.81
CA ASP A 32 -9.66 -11.37 3.13
C ASP A 32 -8.44 -10.50 3.40
N VAL A 33 -8.11 -9.60 2.48
CA VAL A 33 -6.97 -8.69 2.61
C VAL A 33 -7.13 -7.78 3.83
N ARG A 34 -8.32 -7.23 4.06
CA ARG A 34 -8.57 -6.32 5.20
C ARG A 34 -8.61 -7.03 6.56
N SER A 35 -9.03 -8.29 6.59
CA SER A 35 -9.21 -9.06 7.84
C SER A 35 -7.97 -9.82 8.28
N SER A 36 -7.05 -10.15 7.37
CA SER A 36 -5.89 -10.99 7.67
C SER A 36 -4.56 -10.25 7.83
N LEU A 37 -4.48 -8.99 7.39
CA LEU A 37 -3.27 -8.18 7.50
C LEU A 37 -3.20 -7.45 8.85
N PHE A 38 -2.37 -6.41 8.95
CA PHE A 38 -2.27 -5.60 10.15
C PHE A 38 -3.50 -4.71 10.32
N HIS A 39 -4.02 -4.66 11.54
CA HIS A 39 -5.14 -3.79 11.88
C HIS A 39 -4.67 -2.34 12.00
N HIS A 40 -5.59 -1.38 11.89
CA HIS A 40 -5.24 0.05 11.94
C HIS A 40 -4.49 0.47 13.20
N SER A 41 -4.75 -0.17 14.35
CA SER A 41 -4.02 0.10 15.60
C SER A 41 -2.57 -0.39 15.54
N GLU A 42 -2.33 -1.50 14.86
CA GLU A 42 -0.99 -2.04 14.64
C GLU A 42 -0.24 -1.20 13.62
N ASP A 43 -0.91 -0.74 12.55
CA ASP A 43 -0.37 0.23 11.60
C ASP A 43 0.01 1.55 12.27
N ALA A 44 -0.84 2.08 13.15
CA ALA A 44 -0.57 3.33 13.87
C ALA A 44 0.68 3.22 14.74
N ARG A 45 0.78 2.14 15.53
CA ARG A 45 1.96 1.85 16.35
C ARG A 45 3.20 1.59 15.49
N TRP A 46 3.07 0.83 14.42
CA TRP A 46 4.16 0.65 13.48
C TRP A 46 4.60 2.00 12.93
N ALA A 47 3.72 2.92 12.56
CA ALA A 47 4.12 4.23 12.05
C ALA A 47 4.92 5.09 13.05
N GLU A 48 4.86 4.81 14.35
CA GLU A 48 5.54 5.56 15.42
C GLU A 48 6.94 5.05 15.74
N LEU A 49 7.25 3.80 15.40
CA LEU A 49 8.54 3.18 15.70
C LEU A 49 9.58 3.58 14.63
N PRO A 50 10.84 3.86 14.97
CA PRO A 50 11.88 4.12 13.98
C PRO A 50 12.42 2.83 13.35
N ASN A 51 12.50 1.75 14.12
CA ASN A 51 13.02 0.46 13.68
C ASN A 51 12.02 -0.65 13.91
N GLY A 52 12.23 -1.78 13.24
CA GLY A 52 11.48 -2.99 13.49
C GLY A 52 11.33 -3.87 12.27
N PHE A 53 10.55 -4.93 12.46
CA PHE A 53 9.97 -5.70 11.37
C PHE A 53 8.54 -6.09 11.70
N ARG A 54 7.76 -6.36 10.65
CA ARG A 54 6.47 -7.03 10.77
C ARG A 54 6.21 -7.88 9.54
N ILE A 55 5.65 -9.06 9.77
CA ILE A 55 5.35 -10.05 8.75
C ILE A 55 3.89 -10.48 8.95
N ALA A 56 3.13 -10.54 7.87
CA ALA A 56 1.80 -11.13 7.85
C ALA A 56 1.74 -12.15 6.72
N GLY A 57 1.16 -13.31 7.00
CA GLY A 57 0.89 -14.35 6.01
C GLY A 57 -0.50 -14.94 6.24
N THR A 58 -1.27 -15.13 5.19
CA THR A 58 -2.59 -15.75 5.27
C THR A 58 -2.83 -16.71 4.10
N SER A 59 -3.51 -17.81 4.40
CA SER A 59 -4.04 -18.68 3.36
C SER A 59 -5.33 -18.06 2.85
N ILE A 60 -5.32 -17.63 1.58
CA ILE A 60 -6.57 -17.44 0.85
C ILE A 60 -7.11 -18.87 0.58
N SER A 61 -8.40 -19.02 0.32
CA SER A 61 -9.08 -20.26 -0.14
C SER A 61 -8.41 -20.98 -1.34
N ASN A 62 -7.32 -20.43 -1.88
CA ASN A 62 -6.55 -20.87 -3.04
C ASN A 62 -5.04 -20.94 -2.69
N PRO A 63 -4.20 -21.65 -3.48
CA PRO A 63 -2.75 -21.81 -3.24
C PRO A 63 -1.92 -20.50 -3.26
N HIS A 64 -2.57 -19.33 -3.36
CA HIS A 64 -1.92 -18.03 -3.31
C HIS A 64 -1.94 -17.47 -1.88
N ILE A 65 -0.77 -17.47 -1.26
CA ILE A 65 -0.57 -16.88 0.07
C ILE A 65 -0.47 -15.37 -0.11
N LEU A 66 -1.38 -14.63 0.55
CA LEU A 66 -1.17 -13.18 0.74
C LEU A 66 -0.09 -13.02 1.81
N ASN A 67 1.03 -12.39 1.44
CA ASN A 67 2.11 -12.14 2.37
C ASN A 67 2.60 -10.70 2.31
N VAL A 68 2.82 -10.11 3.48
CA VAL A 68 3.40 -8.76 3.62
C VAL A 68 4.58 -8.85 4.56
N VAL A 69 5.68 -8.20 4.19
CA VAL A 69 6.86 -8.01 5.04
C VAL A 69 7.20 -6.53 5.00
N ASP A 70 7.24 -5.89 6.15
CA ASP A 70 7.84 -4.57 6.32
C ASP A 70 9.02 -4.69 7.27
N TRP A 71 10.16 -4.10 6.91
CA TRP A 71 11.31 -3.91 7.77
C TRP A 71 11.87 -2.52 7.59
N ARG A 72 12.36 -1.94 8.68
CA ARG A 72 13.08 -0.67 8.65
C ARG A 72 14.11 -0.61 9.76
N GLN A 73 15.19 0.08 9.47
CA GLN A 73 16.29 0.29 10.37
C GLN A 73 16.91 1.66 10.10
N GLU A 74 17.16 2.41 11.16
CA GLU A 74 17.97 3.60 11.18
C GLU A 74 19.22 3.31 12.02
N ILE A 75 20.40 3.57 11.46
CA ILE A 75 21.70 3.32 12.08
C ILE A 75 22.43 4.65 12.16
N HIS A 76 22.72 5.09 13.37
CA HIS A 76 23.56 6.26 13.56
C HIS A 76 25.01 5.92 13.19
N VAL A 77 25.59 6.65 12.23
CA VAL A 77 26.95 6.38 11.76
C VAL A 77 27.93 7.27 12.52
N SER A 78 27.82 8.58 12.34
CA SER A 78 28.64 9.58 13.04
C SER A 78 28.08 10.98 12.84
N GLY A 79 28.22 11.85 13.85
CA GLY A 79 27.89 13.28 13.74
C GLY A 79 26.46 13.53 13.25
N PRO A 80 26.24 14.23 12.12
CA PRO A 80 24.90 14.45 11.57
C PRO A 80 24.39 13.31 10.67
N VAL A 81 25.13 12.21 10.51
CA VAL A 81 24.88 11.20 9.47
C VAL A 81 24.23 9.94 10.03
N ASP A 82 23.11 9.56 9.43
CA ASP A 82 22.44 8.28 9.65
C ASP A 82 22.35 7.47 8.35
N LEU A 83 22.47 6.15 8.46
CA LEU A 83 22.10 5.20 7.41
C LEU A 83 20.66 4.72 7.65
N VAL A 84 19.85 4.73 6.61
CA VAL A 84 18.45 4.29 6.66
C VAL A 84 18.28 3.14 5.71
N ALA A 85 17.73 2.04 6.18
CA ALA A 85 17.42 0.88 5.37
C ALA A 85 15.95 0.50 5.58
N ARG A 86 15.26 0.14 4.49
CA ARG A 86 13.86 -0.23 4.46
C ARG A 86 13.68 -1.39 3.50
N TYR A 87 12.74 -2.25 3.82
CA TYR A 87 12.33 -3.33 2.94
C TYR A 87 10.82 -3.46 3.03
N ARG A 88 10.16 -3.45 1.88
CA ARG A 88 8.73 -3.75 1.80
C ARG A 88 8.50 -4.80 0.74
N ARG A 89 7.90 -5.90 1.15
CA ARG A 89 7.38 -6.93 0.25
C ARG A 89 5.89 -7.10 0.45
N GLU A 90 5.18 -7.24 -0.65
CA GLU A 90 3.76 -7.48 -0.71
C GLU A 90 3.53 -8.52 -1.80
N ARG A 91 2.86 -9.64 -1.52
CA ARG A 91 2.40 -10.56 -2.56
C ARG A 91 0.92 -10.78 -2.38
N SER A 92 0.15 -10.37 -3.36
CA SER A 92 -1.31 -10.39 -3.39
C SER A 92 -1.77 -10.47 -4.85
N LEU A 93 -3.07 -10.67 -5.08
CA LEU A 93 -3.62 -10.66 -6.45
C LEU A 93 -3.70 -9.26 -7.06
N THR A 94 -3.56 -8.21 -6.24
CA THR A 94 -3.55 -6.78 -6.64
C THR A 94 -2.15 -6.20 -6.79
N ALA A 95 -1.14 -6.82 -6.17
CA ALA A 95 0.19 -6.26 -6.07
C ALA A 95 1.21 -7.33 -5.69
N TRP A 96 2.33 -7.36 -6.43
CA TRP A 96 3.53 -8.09 -6.07
C TRP A 96 4.71 -7.12 -6.01
N ARG A 97 5.19 -6.82 -4.81
CA ARG A 97 6.22 -5.82 -4.59
C ARG A 97 7.37 -6.44 -3.83
N ASP A 98 8.57 -6.06 -4.21
CA ASP A 98 9.79 -6.43 -3.51
C ASP A 98 10.77 -5.26 -3.57
N TYR A 99 10.69 -4.39 -2.57
CA TYR A 99 11.31 -3.07 -2.58
C TYR A 99 12.29 -2.89 -1.42
N PRO A 100 13.53 -3.37 -1.54
CA PRO A 100 14.64 -2.89 -0.74
C PRO A 100 14.94 -1.43 -1.06
N TRP A 101 15.25 -0.66 -0.03
CA TRP A 101 15.61 0.74 -0.16
C TRP A 101 16.64 1.10 0.90
N VAL A 102 17.69 1.80 0.49
CA VAL A 102 18.77 2.26 1.37
C VAL A 102 19.01 3.75 1.13
N ALA A 103 19.40 4.48 2.17
CA ALA A 103 19.70 5.89 2.05
C ALA A 103 20.70 6.38 3.08
N VAL A 104 21.40 7.46 2.71
CA VAL A 104 22.19 8.27 3.63
C VAL A 104 21.38 9.53 3.95
N ARG A 105 21.30 9.84 5.24
CA ARG A 105 20.58 11.00 5.77
C ARG A 105 21.57 11.91 6.50
N TRP A 106 21.54 13.20 6.17
CA TRP A 106 22.34 14.24 6.81
C TRP A 106 21.42 15.21 7.55
N LYS A 107 21.61 15.36 8.86
CA LYS A 107 20.95 16.35 9.71
C LYS A 107 21.76 17.65 9.73
N GLY A 108 21.11 18.79 9.98
CA GLY A 108 21.87 20.03 10.19
C GLY A 108 22.56 20.56 8.94
N VAL A 109 22.02 20.31 7.74
CA VAL A 109 22.72 20.55 6.47
C VAL A 109 23.13 22.02 6.36
N LEU A 110 24.42 22.28 6.11
CA LEU A 110 25.00 23.62 6.05
C LEU A 110 24.71 24.48 7.30
N GLY A 111 24.64 23.86 8.49
CA GLY A 111 24.34 24.55 9.75
C GLY A 111 22.88 24.97 9.91
N THR A 112 21.99 24.51 9.03
CA THR A 112 20.55 24.84 9.04
C THR A 112 19.73 23.73 9.72
N PRO A 113 18.48 23.96 10.16
CA PRO A 113 17.62 22.91 10.73
C PRO A 113 17.08 21.91 9.69
N TRP A 114 17.60 21.94 8.47
CA TRP A 114 17.18 21.04 7.39
C TRP A 114 17.91 19.70 7.48
N THR A 115 17.19 18.66 7.07
CA THR A 115 17.69 17.30 6.89
C THR A 115 17.63 16.97 5.40
N ALA A 116 18.75 16.55 4.81
CA ALA A 116 18.78 16.03 3.45
C ALA A 116 18.92 14.51 3.47
N GLN A 117 18.42 13.84 2.45
CA GLN A 117 18.54 12.40 2.29
C GLN A 117 18.71 12.06 0.82
N VAL A 118 19.59 11.10 0.53
CA VAL A 118 19.72 10.50 -0.81
C VAL A 118 19.57 8.99 -0.64
N GLY A 119 18.64 8.41 -1.37
CA GLY A 119 18.29 7.00 -1.29
C GLY A 119 18.25 6.32 -2.65
N LEU A 120 18.45 5.01 -2.61
CA LEU A 120 18.40 4.09 -3.73
C LEU A 120 17.38 2.99 -3.39
N GLY A 121 16.35 2.86 -4.22
CA GLY A 121 15.45 1.71 -4.22
C GLY A 121 15.84 0.75 -5.33
N VAL A 122 15.83 -0.55 -5.09
CA VAL A 122 16.11 -1.56 -6.12
C VAL A 122 14.87 -2.41 -6.33
N HIS A 123 14.55 -2.71 -7.58
CA HIS A 123 13.50 -3.67 -7.94
C HIS A 123 14.15 -4.93 -8.48
N PHE A 124 13.81 -6.08 -7.89
CA PHE A 124 14.46 -7.34 -8.24
C PHE A 124 13.84 -8.05 -9.45
N PHE A 125 12.55 -7.84 -9.71
CA PHE A 125 11.83 -8.58 -10.76
C PHE A 125 12.13 -8.03 -12.16
N LYS A 126 12.12 -6.70 -12.30
CA LYS A 126 12.74 -5.98 -13.40
C LYS A 126 13.96 -5.27 -12.82
N PRO A 127 15.20 -5.74 -13.08
CA PRO A 127 16.39 -5.13 -12.51
C PRO A 127 16.48 -3.66 -12.90
N SER A 128 16.05 -2.83 -11.97
CA SER A 128 15.97 -1.39 -12.11
C SER A 128 16.22 -0.80 -10.73
N ALA A 129 16.67 0.45 -10.72
CA ALA A 129 16.86 1.16 -9.47
C ALA A 129 16.32 2.57 -9.57
N ASP A 130 15.60 2.96 -8.52
CA ASP A 130 15.06 4.28 -8.33
C ASP A 130 16.03 5.11 -7.49
N VAL A 131 16.28 6.34 -7.90
CA VAL A 131 17.03 7.31 -7.09
C VAL A 131 16.06 8.30 -6.49
N GLU A 132 16.16 8.51 -5.19
CA GLU A 132 15.34 9.47 -4.45
C GLU A 132 16.22 10.48 -3.71
N ILE A 133 15.86 11.76 -3.82
CA ILE A 133 16.44 12.84 -3.02
C ILE A 133 15.32 13.45 -2.20
N ALA A 134 15.52 13.58 -0.89
CA ALA A 134 14.58 14.19 0.04
C ALA A 134 15.19 15.38 0.77
N LEU A 135 14.38 16.39 1.01
CA LEU A 135 14.67 17.51 1.89
C LEU A 135 13.54 17.64 2.91
N ALA A 136 13.88 17.62 4.18
CA ALA A 136 12.91 17.66 5.28
C ALA A 136 13.28 18.71 6.33
N ARG A 137 12.27 19.31 6.96
CA ARG A 137 12.42 20.18 8.12
C ARG A 137 11.37 19.83 9.15
N SER A 138 11.80 19.69 10.40
CA SER A 138 10.91 19.61 11.54
C SER A 138 11.07 20.83 12.42
N TRP A 139 9.96 21.37 12.94
CA TRP A 139 9.98 22.49 13.86
C TRP A 139 8.89 22.34 14.91
N ARG A 140 9.05 23.06 16.03
CA ARG A 140 8.03 23.17 17.07
C ARG A 140 7.40 24.55 17.02
N ASP A 141 6.11 24.61 17.34
CA ASP A 141 5.34 25.84 17.47
C ASP A 141 4.72 25.86 18.88
N GLY A 142 5.45 26.44 19.83
CA GLY A 142 5.17 26.29 21.26
C GLY A 142 5.70 24.98 21.86
N GLU A 143 5.27 24.67 23.08
CA GLU A 143 5.76 23.49 23.83
C GLU A 143 5.18 22.18 23.33
N ASP A 144 3.92 22.19 22.86
CA ASP A 144 3.17 20.97 22.59
C ASP A 144 2.96 20.67 21.10
N ARG A 145 3.26 21.60 20.18
CA ARG A 145 3.03 21.40 18.74
C ARG A 145 4.33 21.14 17.99
N SER A 146 4.27 20.15 17.11
CA SER A 146 5.36 19.81 16.19
C SER A 146 4.84 19.71 14.77
N TRP A 147 5.70 20.10 13.84
CA TRP A 147 5.44 20.10 12.41
C TRP A 147 6.63 19.48 11.70
N THR A 148 6.36 18.73 10.64
CA THR A 148 7.36 18.17 9.74
C THR A 148 6.91 18.36 8.30
N LEU A 149 7.71 19.06 7.51
CA LEU A 149 7.55 19.16 6.06
C LEU A 149 8.67 18.36 5.42
N GLU A 150 8.34 17.51 4.46
CA GLU A 150 9.29 16.76 3.65
C GLU A 150 8.89 16.84 2.18
N VAL A 151 9.86 17.16 1.33
CA VAL A 151 9.71 17.14 -0.13
C VAL A 151 10.70 16.12 -0.67
N ARG A 152 10.22 15.24 -1.54
CA ARG A 152 10.98 14.18 -2.20
C ARG A 152 10.87 14.32 -3.71
N LEU A 153 12.00 14.21 -4.38
CA LEU A 153 12.09 14.05 -5.82
C LEU A 153 12.65 12.67 -6.10
N ALA A 154 12.07 11.94 -7.04
CA ALA A 154 12.54 10.63 -7.44
C ALA A 154 12.72 10.58 -8.96
N ALA A 155 13.83 10.01 -9.40
CA ALA A 155 14.02 9.52 -10.75
C ALA A 155 13.81 8.01 -10.72
N LEU A 156 12.73 7.56 -11.36
CA LEU A 156 12.34 6.16 -11.40
C LEU A 156 13.13 5.48 -12.50
N ASP A 157 13.44 4.20 -12.32
CA ASP A 157 14.11 3.40 -13.34
C ASP A 157 15.41 4.04 -13.88
N ALA A 158 16.17 4.71 -12.99
CA ALA A 158 17.33 5.51 -13.35
C ALA A 158 18.52 4.67 -13.87
N PHE A 159 18.52 3.36 -13.59
CA PHE A 159 19.60 2.43 -13.90
C PHE A 159 19.14 1.14 -14.62
N SER A 160 18.03 1.17 -15.36
CA SER A 160 17.51 0.00 -16.10
C SER A 160 18.59 -0.75 -16.87
N ASP A 161 19.36 -0.03 -17.68
CA ASP A 161 20.24 -0.63 -18.69
C ASP A 161 21.50 -1.24 -18.09
N ALA A 162 21.99 -0.65 -16.98
CA ALA A 162 23.19 -1.11 -16.30
C ALA A 162 22.96 -2.45 -15.57
N ILE A 163 21.76 -2.66 -15.04
CA ILE A 163 21.46 -3.84 -14.24
C ILE A 163 21.06 -5.02 -15.14
N PHE A 164 20.31 -4.79 -16.22
CA PHE A 164 19.99 -5.83 -17.20
C PHE A 164 21.24 -6.43 -17.87
N GLN A 165 22.26 -5.61 -18.20
CA GLN A 165 23.50 -6.09 -18.80
C GLN A 165 24.43 -6.81 -17.80
N GLY A 166 24.36 -6.45 -16.51
CA GLY A 166 25.23 -7.00 -15.46
C GLY A 166 24.70 -8.24 -14.74
N LEU A 167 23.37 -8.39 -14.60
CA LEU A 167 22.77 -9.47 -13.78
C LEU A 167 22.17 -10.62 -14.58
N GLY A 168 22.20 -10.59 -15.92
CA GLY A 168 21.85 -11.74 -16.76
C GLY A 168 20.42 -12.26 -16.55
N VAL A 169 19.45 -11.36 -16.35
CA VAL A 169 18.04 -11.76 -16.25
C VAL A 169 17.59 -12.37 -17.57
N ARG A 170 17.08 -13.61 -17.48
CA ARG A 170 16.56 -14.34 -18.64
C ARG A 170 15.27 -13.65 -19.10
N ALA A 171 15.22 -13.29 -20.38
CA ALA A 171 14.06 -12.65 -21.00
C ALA A 171 12.78 -13.50 -20.94
N ASP A 172 12.90 -14.81 -20.64
CA ASP A 172 11.79 -15.76 -20.62
C ASP A 172 10.97 -15.74 -19.32
N ASP A 173 11.42 -15.04 -18.27
CA ASP A 173 10.78 -15.04 -16.94
C ASP A 173 9.72 -13.92 -16.76
N VAL A 174 9.51 -13.06 -17.76
CA VAL A 174 8.58 -11.91 -17.68
C VAL A 174 7.57 -11.86 -18.84
N ASP A 175 6.30 -11.60 -18.52
CA ASP A 175 5.22 -11.54 -19.52
C ASP A 175 5.39 -10.37 -20.52
N ALA A 176 6.05 -9.29 -20.10
CA ALA A 176 6.37 -8.13 -20.93
C ALA A 176 7.56 -7.34 -20.34
N HIS A 177 8.36 -6.73 -21.21
CA HIS A 177 9.37 -5.74 -20.83
C HIS A 177 8.83 -4.32 -21.01
N TYR A 178 9.29 -3.41 -20.15
CA TYR A 178 8.83 -2.03 -20.09
C TYR A 178 10.04 -1.10 -20.11
N ASP A 179 10.25 -0.39 -21.20
CA ASP A 179 11.42 0.48 -21.34
C ASP A 179 10.95 1.93 -21.43
N TYR A 180 11.30 2.74 -20.43
CA TYR A 180 10.95 4.15 -20.46
C TYR A 180 11.89 4.90 -21.40
N ALA A 181 11.33 5.81 -22.20
CA ALA A 181 12.12 6.67 -23.09
C ALA A 181 13.11 7.59 -22.31
N GLY A 182 12.87 7.75 -21.01
CA GLY A 182 13.79 8.36 -20.05
C GLY A 182 13.27 8.16 -18.62
N ALA A 183 14.14 8.31 -17.62
CA ALA A 183 13.80 8.09 -16.21
C ALA A 183 12.55 8.91 -15.80
N PRO A 184 11.42 8.25 -15.44
CA PRO A 184 10.24 8.98 -14.99
C PRO A 184 10.57 9.80 -13.75
N LEU A 185 10.13 11.06 -13.73
CA LEU A 185 10.34 11.94 -12.58
C LEU A 185 9.08 11.96 -11.72
N ALA A 186 9.23 11.86 -10.40
CA ALA A 186 8.13 11.98 -9.46
C ALA A 186 8.47 12.96 -8.33
N ALA A 187 7.47 13.71 -7.89
CA ALA A 187 7.56 14.58 -6.73
C ALA A 187 6.57 14.11 -5.67
N ARG A 188 6.97 14.15 -4.41
CA ARG A 188 6.13 13.85 -3.25
C ARG A 188 6.34 14.89 -2.17
N THR A 189 5.27 15.21 -1.46
CA THR A 189 5.29 16.09 -0.31
C THR A 189 4.56 15.43 0.84
N THR A 190 5.17 15.46 2.01
CA THR A 190 4.58 15.02 3.27
C THR A 190 4.56 16.19 4.23
N LEU A 191 3.40 16.49 4.79
CA LEU A 191 3.23 17.40 5.90
C LEU A 191 2.64 16.63 7.07
N LYS A 192 3.34 16.62 8.20
CA LYS A 192 2.84 16.07 9.46
C LYS A 192 2.75 17.19 10.46
N ALA A 193 1.69 17.17 11.25
CA ALA A 193 1.50 18.08 12.36
C ALA A 193 0.96 17.28 13.54
N ALA A 194 1.44 17.56 14.74
CA ALA A 194 1.00 16.86 15.93
C ALA A 194 1.01 17.80 17.13
N ALA A 195 0.03 17.63 18.00
CA ALA A 195 -0.02 18.20 19.32
C ALA A 195 -0.44 17.15 20.35
N SER A 196 -0.51 17.54 21.62
CA SER A 196 -0.87 16.66 22.75
C SER A 196 -2.14 15.82 22.53
N ARG A 197 -3.14 16.35 21.82
CA ARG A 197 -4.44 15.71 21.61
C ARG A 197 -4.83 15.50 20.15
N TRP A 198 -3.97 15.84 19.20
CA TRP A 198 -4.30 15.66 17.79
C TRP A 198 -3.06 15.41 16.93
N ARG A 199 -3.26 14.75 15.80
CA ARG A 199 -2.27 14.55 14.76
C ARG A 199 -2.93 14.71 13.41
N ALA A 200 -2.29 15.39 12.49
CA ALA A 200 -2.71 15.50 11.11
C ALA A 200 -1.57 15.09 10.18
N GLU A 201 -1.90 14.42 9.10
CA GLU A 201 -0.97 14.12 8.03
C GLU A 201 -1.57 14.44 6.68
N LEU A 202 -0.76 14.99 5.80
CA LEU A 202 -1.07 15.21 4.40
C LEU A 202 0.08 14.65 3.56
N HIS A 203 -0.26 13.79 2.62
CA HIS A 203 0.65 13.16 1.68
C HIS A 203 0.16 13.49 0.27
N ALA A 204 1.00 14.07 -0.56
CA ALA A 204 0.67 14.35 -1.95
C ALA A 204 1.80 13.91 -2.86
N GLY A 205 1.49 13.55 -4.09
CA GLY A 205 2.52 13.30 -5.08
C GLY A 205 1.98 13.14 -6.49
N SER A 206 2.87 13.32 -7.45
CA SER A 206 2.59 13.12 -8.87
C SER A 206 3.85 12.66 -9.57
N SER A 207 3.69 11.84 -10.60
CA SER A 207 4.72 11.65 -11.62
C SER A 207 4.54 12.69 -12.73
N ARG A 208 5.63 13.00 -13.42
CA ARG A 208 5.59 13.57 -14.76
C ARG A 208 4.98 12.52 -15.70
N ARG A 209 4.32 12.99 -16.74
CA ARG A 209 3.88 12.14 -17.82
C ARG A 209 5.10 11.56 -18.54
N SER A 210 5.18 10.23 -18.61
CA SER A 210 6.31 9.52 -19.19
C SER A 210 5.87 8.56 -20.27
N GLU A 211 6.70 8.39 -21.29
CA GLU A 211 6.50 7.40 -22.36
C GLU A 211 7.23 6.11 -22.00
N VAL A 212 6.54 4.99 -22.15
CA VAL A 212 7.09 3.66 -21.99
C VAL A 212 6.79 2.83 -23.22
N GLN A 213 7.81 2.16 -23.72
CA GLN A 213 7.71 1.13 -24.73
C GLN A 213 7.47 -0.20 -24.04
N VAL A 214 6.48 -0.94 -24.52
CA VAL A 214 6.13 -2.28 -24.02
C VAL A 214 6.48 -3.27 -25.11
N THR A 215 7.35 -4.23 -24.78
CA THR A 215 7.75 -5.32 -25.66
C THR A 215 7.39 -6.65 -25.02
N PHE A 216 7.12 -7.66 -25.83
CA PHE A 216 6.74 -9.00 -25.38
C PHE A 216 7.79 -10.02 -25.86
N PRO A 217 7.94 -11.16 -25.17
CA PRO A 217 8.74 -12.28 -25.66
C PRO A 217 8.28 -12.73 -27.05
N ALA A 218 9.12 -13.45 -27.81
CA ALA A 218 8.98 -13.68 -29.25
C ALA A 218 7.63 -14.29 -29.74
N ALA A 219 6.81 -14.85 -28.85
CA ALA A 219 5.47 -15.37 -29.15
C ALA A 219 4.30 -14.43 -28.73
N GLY A 220 4.61 -13.23 -28.24
CA GLY A 220 3.63 -12.28 -27.72
C GLY A 220 3.09 -11.27 -28.74
N PRO A 221 2.17 -10.38 -28.29
CA PRO A 221 1.64 -9.30 -29.12
C PRO A 221 2.73 -8.38 -29.70
N ALA A 222 2.37 -7.62 -30.73
CA ALA A 222 3.23 -6.57 -31.26
C ALA A 222 3.57 -5.53 -30.16
N PRO A 223 4.80 -5.02 -30.12
CA PRO A 223 5.19 -4.00 -29.16
C PRO A 223 4.38 -2.72 -29.37
N PHE A 224 4.20 -1.92 -28.31
CA PHE A 224 3.50 -0.64 -28.38
C PHE A 224 4.10 0.41 -27.46
N THR A 225 3.74 1.68 -27.66
CA THR A 225 4.10 2.75 -26.72
C THR A 225 2.88 3.20 -25.93
N GLN A 226 3.09 3.64 -24.70
CA GLN A 226 2.03 4.22 -23.88
C GLN A 226 2.57 5.39 -23.07
N LEU A 227 1.73 6.40 -22.88
CA LEU A 227 1.99 7.51 -21.97
C LEU A 227 1.28 7.26 -20.66
N GLU A 228 2.00 7.42 -19.56
CA GLU A 228 1.49 7.17 -18.22
C GLU A 228 1.71 8.36 -17.29
N GLN A 229 0.75 8.59 -16.40
CA GLN A 229 0.88 9.55 -15.31
C GLN A 229 0.11 9.04 -14.08
N VAL A 230 0.71 9.20 -12.90
CA VAL A 230 0.04 8.92 -11.62
C VAL A 230 0.04 10.14 -10.72
N ALA A 231 -1.02 10.29 -9.94
CA ALA A 231 -1.12 11.28 -8.88
C ALA A 231 -1.81 10.67 -7.66
N PHE A 232 -1.46 11.15 -6.47
CA PHE A 232 -2.13 10.75 -5.23
C PHE A 232 -2.19 11.90 -4.24
N LEU A 233 -3.20 11.82 -3.37
CA LEU A 233 -3.43 12.67 -2.22
C LEU A 233 -3.96 11.80 -1.09
N GLY A 234 -3.43 11.97 0.11
CA GLY A 234 -3.85 11.28 1.32
C GLY A 234 -3.87 12.25 2.48
N ALA A 235 -4.94 12.22 3.26
CA ALA A 235 -5.09 13.03 4.46
C ALA A 235 -5.54 12.15 5.63
N LEU A 236 -5.03 12.45 6.81
CA LEU A 236 -5.42 11.86 8.08
C LEU A 236 -5.56 12.98 9.11
N LEU A 237 -6.64 12.95 9.89
CA LEU A 237 -6.80 13.73 11.11
C LEU A 237 -7.17 12.77 12.23
N GLN A 238 -6.36 12.73 13.27
CA GLN A 238 -6.58 11.96 14.48
C GLN A 238 -6.72 12.91 15.67
N VAL A 239 -7.70 12.66 16.54
CA VAL A 239 -7.95 13.43 17.76
C VAL A 239 -8.17 12.50 18.94
N THR A 240 -7.70 12.91 20.11
CA THR A 240 -7.88 12.21 21.39
C THR A 240 -8.65 13.14 22.33
N PRO A 241 -9.99 13.27 22.16
CA PRO A 241 -10.79 14.21 22.94
C PRO A 241 -10.81 13.84 24.43
N LEU A 242 -10.69 12.55 24.74
CA LEU A 242 -10.62 11.98 26.09
C LEU A 242 -9.44 11.00 26.13
N GLU A 243 -8.82 10.81 27.29
CA GLU A 243 -7.66 9.90 27.45
C GLU A 243 -7.90 8.46 26.96
N ARG A 244 -9.17 8.04 26.96
CA ARG A 244 -9.59 6.69 26.57
C ARG A 244 -10.11 6.60 25.13
N VAL A 245 -10.33 7.73 24.45
CA VAL A 245 -11.00 7.75 23.14
C VAL A 245 -10.09 8.40 22.12
N THR A 246 -9.78 7.67 21.05
CA THR A 246 -9.10 8.18 19.86
C THR A 246 -10.02 8.06 18.67
N LEU A 247 -10.23 9.15 17.95
CA LEU A 247 -11.00 9.21 16.72
C LEU A 247 -10.07 9.59 15.58
N ALA A 248 -10.27 9.00 14.40
CA ALA A 248 -9.54 9.39 13.21
C ALA A 248 -10.45 9.46 11.98
N LEU A 249 -10.23 10.46 11.15
CA LEU A 249 -10.82 10.61 9.82
C LEU A 249 -9.71 10.56 8.80
N TYR A 250 -9.93 9.84 7.71
CA TYR A 250 -8.96 9.77 6.62
C TYR A 250 -9.64 9.84 5.26
N GLY A 251 -8.88 10.33 4.29
CA GLY A 251 -9.29 10.40 2.89
C GLY A 251 -8.10 10.14 1.99
N THR A 252 -8.27 9.33 0.97
CA THR A 252 -7.28 9.13 -0.08
C THR A 252 -7.93 9.29 -1.45
N TRP A 253 -7.16 9.86 -2.36
CA TRP A 253 -7.45 9.96 -3.77
C TRP A 253 -6.20 9.52 -4.53
N ALA A 254 -6.36 8.65 -5.50
CA ALA A 254 -5.31 8.27 -6.43
C ALA A 254 -5.86 8.29 -7.83
N ARG A 255 -5.09 8.78 -8.79
CA ARG A 255 -5.42 8.83 -10.20
C ARG A 255 -4.29 8.25 -11.04
N ALA A 256 -4.65 7.50 -12.05
CA ALA A 256 -3.76 7.06 -13.11
C ALA A 256 -4.38 7.43 -14.46
N ASP A 257 -3.58 7.99 -15.36
CA ASP A 257 -3.93 8.17 -16.76
C ASP A 257 -2.97 7.32 -17.61
N THR A 258 -3.55 6.55 -18.52
CA THR A 258 -2.83 5.75 -19.51
C THR A 258 -3.36 6.09 -20.90
N GLU A 259 -2.47 6.43 -21.83
CA GLU A 259 -2.76 6.58 -23.25
C GLU A 259 -1.89 5.61 -24.03
N ARG A 260 -2.47 4.52 -24.53
CA ARG A 260 -1.75 3.62 -25.44
C ARG A 260 -1.74 4.21 -26.84
N ARG A 261 -0.54 4.46 -27.34
CA ARG A 261 -0.26 4.85 -28.72
C ARG A 261 0.04 3.57 -29.52
N ALA A 262 -0.62 3.42 -30.66
CA ALA A 262 -0.52 2.21 -31.48
C ALA A 262 0.91 1.97 -32.02
N PRO A 263 1.26 0.70 -32.29
CA PRO A 263 1.23 0.21 -33.67
C PRO A 263 0.25 -0.98 -33.91
N ALA A 264 0.23 -1.50 -35.15
CA ALA A 264 -0.93 -1.79 -36.02
C ALA A 264 -1.91 -2.98 -35.75
N SER A 265 -1.85 -3.72 -34.64
CA SER A 265 -2.76 -4.89 -34.46
C SER A 265 -4.07 -4.59 -33.71
N GLY A 266 -4.25 -3.39 -33.16
CA GLY A 266 -5.50 -3.00 -32.49
C GLY A 266 -5.64 -1.50 -32.23
N PRO A 267 -6.86 -1.02 -31.89
CA PRO A 267 -7.10 0.40 -31.63
C PRO A 267 -6.33 0.85 -30.38
N GLY A 268 -5.69 2.03 -30.44
CA GLY A 268 -5.18 2.69 -29.24
C GLY A 268 -6.30 2.96 -28.22
N PHE A 269 -5.97 3.28 -26.98
CA PHE A 269 -6.98 3.63 -25.99
C PHE A 269 -6.51 4.76 -25.08
N THR A 270 -7.49 5.44 -24.48
CA THR A 270 -7.26 6.26 -23.29
C THR A 270 -8.01 5.64 -22.12
N LEU A 271 -7.34 5.57 -20.98
CA LEU A 271 -7.85 5.04 -19.73
C LEU A 271 -7.53 6.02 -18.62
N ARG A 272 -8.56 6.39 -17.85
CA ARG A 272 -8.40 7.08 -16.57
C ARG A 272 -8.94 6.22 -15.45
N GLU A 273 -8.11 5.94 -14.47
CA GLU A 273 -8.49 5.21 -13.26
C GLU A 273 -8.43 6.17 -12.07
N GLU A 274 -9.49 6.26 -11.26
CA GLU A 274 -9.47 7.01 -10.01
C GLU A 274 -9.92 6.15 -8.83
N THR A 275 -9.23 6.22 -7.71
CA THR A 275 -9.59 5.54 -6.47
C THR A 275 -9.77 6.60 -5.39
N VAL A 276 -10.99 6.72 -4.86
CA VAL A 276 -11.33 7.59 -3.74
C VAL A 276 -11.73 6.72 -2.57
N ALA A 277 -11.04 6.84 -1.44
CA ALA A 277 -11.44 6.21 -0.19
C ALA A 277 -11.61 7.29 0.88
N VAL A 278 -12.70 7.19 1.65
CA VAL A 278 -12.92 8.02 2.84
C VAL A 278 -13.34 7.10 3.97
N GLY A 279 -12.90 7.40 5.18
CA GLY A 279 -13.26 6.58 6.32
C GLY A 279 -13.05 7.25 7.66
N ALA A 280 -13.63 6.60 8.66
CA ALA A 280 -13.54 6.96 10.05
C ALA A 280 -13.11 5.74 10.86
N ARG A 281 -12.32 5.99 11.90
CA ARG A 281 -11.87 4.99 12.87
C ARG A 281 -12.10 5.52 14.26
N ALA A 282 -12.42 4.63 15.19
CA ALA A 282 -12.49 4.97 16.60
C ALA A 282 -11.87 3.84 17.43
N ARG A 283 -11.15 4.23 18.47
CA ARG A 283 -10.64 3.33 19.51
C ARG A 283 -11.08 3.84 20.86
N THR A 284 -11.78 2.99 21.60
CA THR A 284 -12.21 3.30 22.97
C THR A 284 -11.60 2.29 23.94
N ARG A 285 -10.71 2.75 24.83
CA ARG A 285 -10.14 1.95 25.91
C ARG A 285 -11.18 1.74 27.00
N LEU A 286 -11.53 0.48 27.24
CA LEU A 286 -12.42 0.09 28.34
C LEU A 286 -11.65 0.07 29.67
N ASN A 287 -10.41 -0.41 29.62
CA ASN A 287 -9.45 -0.44 30.71
C ASN A 287 -8.01 -0.54 30.11
N PRO A 288 -6.94 -0.64 30.92
CA PRO A 288 -5.57 -0.71 30.39
C PRO A 288 -5.30 -1.90 29.45
N LEU A 289 -6.10 -2.96 29.52
CA LEU A 289 -5.92 -4.20 28.76
C LEU A 289 -6.87 -4.31 27.56
N TRP A 290 -8.07 -3.76 27.65
CA TRP A 290 -9.14 -3.96 26.69
C TRP A 290 -9.55 -2.67 25.98
N ALA A 291 -9.78 -2.77 24.68
CA ALA A 291 -10.30 -1.69 23.85
C ALA A 291 -11.32 -2.20 22.83
N VAL A 292 -12.19 -1.29 22.38
CA VAL A 292 -13.06 -1.49 21.22
C VAL A 292 -12.49 -0.67 20.07
N ASP A 293 -12.21 -1.34 18.96
CA ASP A 293 -11.73 -0.74 17.71
C ASP A 293 -12.86 -0.82 16.67
N THR A 294 -13.17 0.31 16.02
CA THR A 294 -14.18 0.35 14.96
C THR A 294 -13.65 1.06 13.72
N GLU A 295 -14.07 0.63 12.54
CA GLU A 295 -13.76 1.25 11.26
C GLU A 295 -14.98 1.28 10.36
N LEU A 296 -15.18 2.39 9.66
CA LEU A 296 -16.14 2.53 8.58
C LEU A 296 -15.43 3.21 7.42
N ALA A 297 -15.46 2.59 6.25
CA ALA A 297 -14.80 3.09 5.06
C ALA A 297 -15.72 2.97 3.85
N ARG A 298 -15.67 3.97 2.97
CA ARG A 298 -16.29 3.93 1.66
C ARG A 298 -15.23 4.12 0.61
N VAL A 299 -15.23 3.25 -0.40
CA VAL A 299 -14.32 3.31 -1.53
C VAL A 299 -15.14 3.44 -2.82
N ARG A 300 -14.67 4.29 -3.73
CA ARG A 300 -15.15 4.40 -5.10
C ARG A 300 -13.96 4.28 -6.04
N ARG A 301 -14.09 3.47 -7.07
CA ARG A 301 -13.04 3.21 -8.06
C ARG A 301 -13.58 3.47 -9.47
N PRO A 302 -14.02 4.70 -9.80
CA PRO A 302 -14.48 4.97 -11.15
C PRO A 302 -13.34 4.80 -12.15
N GLU A 303 -13.74 4.48 -13.36
CA GLU A 303 -12.84 4.23 -14.46
C GLU A 303 -13.48 4.72 -15.75
N TRP A 304 -12.69 5.36 -16.61
CA TRP A 304 -13.17 5.81 -17.91
C TRP A 304 -12.28 5.31 -19.02
N ARG A 305 -12.88 4.68 -20.03
CA ARG A 305 -12.20 4.12 -21.20
C ARG A 305 -12.71 4.73 -22.49
N SER A 306 -11.81 4.95 -23.45
CA SER A 306 -12.15 5.20 -24.86
C SER A 306 -11.25 4.37 -25.76
N GLN A 307 -11.80 3.54 -26.63
CA GLN A 307 -11.04 2.82 -27.66
C GLN A 307 -11.05 3.62 -28.96
N GLY A 308 -9.88 3.84 -29.56
CA GLY A 308 -9.72 4.38 -30.92
C GLY A 308 -10.41 5.72 -31.18
N GLY A 309 -10.58 6.58 -30.17
CA GLY A 309 -11.33 7.84 -30.30
C GLY A 309 -12.86 7.69 -30.22
N GLY A 310 -13.37 6.50 -29.91
CA GLY A 310 -14.80 6.22 -29.70
C GLY A 310 -15.36 6.81 -28.39
N THR A 311 -16.65 6.58 -28.17
CA THR A 311 -17.38 7.12 -27.00
C THR A 311 -16.75 6.67 -25.68
N ARG A 312 -16.48 7.64 -24.80
CA ARG A 312 -15.98 7.38 -23.45
C ARG A 312 -17.01 6.61 -22.64
N ARG A 313 -16.66 5.41 -22.17
CA ARG A 313 -17.49 4.58 -21.28
C ARG A 313 -17.01 4.71 -19.84
N GLU A 314 -17.94 4.89 -18.91
CA GLU A 314 -17.67 4.89 -17.48
C GLU A 314 -17.94 3.50 -16.90
N HIS A 315 -17.01 3.01 -16.10
CA HIS A 315 -17.18 1.86 -15.24
C HIS A 315 -17.13 2.31 -13.77
N ARG A 316 -17.99 1.72 -12.94
CA ARG A 316 -18.14 2.06 -11.52
C ARG A 316 -17.94 0.81 -10.67
N ASP A 317 -16.98 0.86 -9.76
CA ASP A 317 -16.81 -0.06 -8.63
C ASP A 317 -16.91 0.75 -7.33
N ARG A 318 -17.74 0.28 -6.39
CA ARG A 318 -17.95 0.90 -5.09
C ARG A 318 -17.98 -0.16 -4.00
N ALA A 319 -17.42 0.18 -2.85
CA ALA A 319 -17.43 -0.67 -1.69
C ALA A 319 -17.70 0.13 -0.41
N VAL A 320 -18.41 -0.48 0.53
CA VAL A 320 -18.53 -0.04 1.93
C VAL A 320 -17.97 -1.15 2.80
N PHE A 321 -17.04 -0.79 3.68
CA PHE A 321 -16.45 -1.69 4.65
C PHE A 321 -16.76 -1.17 6.05
N ALA A 322 -17.20 -2.06 6.93
CA ALA A 322 -17.40 -1.76 8.34
C ALA A 322 -16.80 -2.86 9.21
N GLN A 323 -16.24 -2.50 10.35
CA GLN A 323 -15.69 -3.46 11.30
C GLN A 323 -15.84 -2.94 12.73
N ALA A 324 -16.12 -3.86 13.65
CA ALA A 324 -16.03 -3.63 15.09
C ALA A 324 -15.27 -4.79 15.74
N ALA A 325 -14.36 -4.49 16.64
CA ALA A 325 -13.51 -5.48 17.29
C ALA A 325 -13.35 -5.18 18.78
N LEU A 326 -13.49 -6.22 19.60
CA LEU A 326 -13.01 -6.22 20.98
C LEU A 326 -11.57 -6.74 20.98
N VAL A 327 -10.64 -5.95 21.51
CA VAL A 327 -9.21 -6.23 21.48
C VAL A 327 -8.66 -6.24 22.90
N ARG A 328 -7.93 -7.30 23.24
CA ARG A 328 -7.10 -7.38 24.45
C ARG A 328 -5.64 -7.21 24.06
N TYR A 329 -5.00 -6.18 24.58
CA TYR A 329 -3.69 -5.74 24.12
C TYR A 329 -2.80 -5.22 25.27
N PRO A 330 -2.25 -6.11 26.13
CA PRO A 330 -1.35 -5.73 27.21
C PRO A 330 0.03 -5.25 26.69
N GLU A 331 0.82 -4.69 27.59
CA GLU A 331 2.25 -4.41 27.35
C GLU A 331 3.05 -5.71 27.15
N ALA A 332 2.72 -6.76 27.90
CA ALA A 332 3.26 -8.11 27.73
C ALA A 332 2.24 -9.18 28.17
N GLY A 333 2.34 -10.38 27.60
CA GLY A 333 1.46 -11.50 27.86
C GLY A 333 0.54 -11.82 26.68
N TRP A 334 -0.54 -12.56 26.96
CA TRP A 334 -1.52 -12.96 25.95
C TRP A 334 -2.11 -11.75 25.20
N THR A 335 -2.44 -11.88 23.93
CA THR A 335 -3.22 -10.90 23.16
C THR A 335 -4.44 -11.61 22.57
N GLY A 336 -5.51 -10.88 22.32
CA GLY A 336 -6.72 -11.47 21.74
C GLY A 336 -7.58 -10.48 20.99
N ARG A 337 -8.28 -10.95 19.97
CA ARG A 337 -9.22 -10.16 19.18
C ARG A 337 -10.44 -10.99 18.82
N LEU A 338 -11.61 -10.40 19.01
CA LEU A 338 -12.87 -10.88 18.45
C LEU A 338 -13.44 -9.74 17.60
N ALA A 339 -13.57 -9.94 16.29
CA ALA A 339 -14.05 -8.91 15.39
C ALA A 339 -15.16 -9.40 14.47
N TYR A 340 -16.07 -8.50 14.15
CA TYR A 340 -17.07 -8.66 13.11
C TYR A 340 -16.80 -7.64 12.01
N ALA A 341 -16.76 -8.11 10.76
CA ALA A 341 -16.50 -7.30 9.59
C ALA A 341 -17.61 -7.50 8.53
N LEU A 342 -17.89 -6.44 7.79
CA LEU A 342 -18.85 -6.41 6.69
C LEU A 342 -18.21 -5.72 5.49
N LEU A 343 -18.41 -6.30 4.31
CA LEU A 343 -18.07 -5.70 3.03
C LEU A 343 -19.30 -5.76 2.11
N ASP A 344 -19.79 -4.61 1.68
CA ASP A 344 -20.80 -4.49 0.63
C ASP A 344 -20.13 -3.87 -0.59
N ARG A 345 -19.96 -4.66 -1.66
CA ARG A 345 -19.27 -4.26 -2.89
C ARG A 345 -20.16 -4.46 -4.09
N ASP A 346 -20.21 -3.43 -4.93
CA ASP A 346 -20.80 -3.45 -6.27
C ASP A 346 -19.70 -3.09 -7.26
N ALA A 347 -19.14 -4.12 -7.89
CA ALA A 347 -17.98 -4.04 -8.77
C ALA A 347 -18.35 -3.81 -10.25
N GLY A 348 -19.64 -3.62 -10.56
CA GLY A 348 -20.11 -3.30 -11.91
C GLY A 348 -19.83 -4.39 -12.96
N TYR A 349 -19.96 -4.01 -14.23
CA TYR A 349 -19.97 -4.97 -15.35
C TYR A 349 -18.60 -5.55 -15.74
N LEU A 350 -17.48 -4.91 -15.35
CA LEU A 350 -16.14 -5.43 -15.67
C LEU A 350 -15.73 -6.57 -14.73
N ALA A 351 -16.28 -6.60 -13.51
CA ALA A 351 -15.97 -7.62 -12.52
C ALA A 351 -17.20 -8.04 -11.70
N PRO A 352 -18.31 -8.47 -12.36
CA PRO A 352 -19.57 -8.75 -11.67
C PRO A 352 -19.44 -9.89 -10.64
N TRP A 353 -18.46 -10.78 -10.80
CA TRP A 353 -18.16 -11.85 -9.84
C TRP A 353 -17.59 -11.36 -8.51
N LEU A 354 -17.19 -10.08 -8.41
CA LEU A 354 -16.74 -9.44 -7.16
C LEU A 354 -17.87 -8.71 -6.43
N THR A 355 -19.05 -8.60 -7.04
CA THR A 355 -20.22 -7.96 -6.43
C THR A 355 -20.82 -8.90 -5.40
N SER A 356 -20.84 -8.48 -4.15
CA SER A 356 -21.33 -9.29 -3.04
C SER A 356 -21.54 -8.44 -1.79
N ARG A 357 -22.25 -9.03 -0.83
CA ARG A 357 -22.33 -8.52 0.52
C ARG A 357 -21.89 -9.64 1.46
N ASN A 358 -20.71 -9.46 2.05
CA ASN A 358 -20.08 -10.50 2.85
C ASN A 358 -19.95 -10.08 4.31
N HIS A 359 -20.05 -11.07 5.19
CA HIS A 359 -20.07 -10.96 6.63
C HIS A 359 -19.06 -11.95 7.23
N ARG A 360 -18.21 -11.47 8.14
CA ARG A 360 -17.13 -12.28 8.69
C ARG A 360 -16.95 -12.11 10.18
N LEU A 361 -16.75 -13.24 10.87
CA LEU A 361 -16.25 -13.27 12.23
C LEU A 361 -14.75 -13.59 12.21
N ILE A 362 -13.98 -12.87 13.01
CA ILE A 362 -12.52 -13.05 13.11
C ILE A 362 -12.18 -13.29 14.57
N THR A 363 -11.44 -14.36 14.83
CA THR A 363 -10.93 -14.72 16.16
C THR A 363 -9.42 -14.79 16.12
N GLU A 364 -8.74 -14.02 16.94
CA GLU A 364 -7.27 -14.02 17.03
C GLU A 364 -6.81 -14.23 18.46
N ALA A 365 -5.67 -14.92 18.58
CA ALA A 365 -4.95 -15.10 19.83
C ALA A 365 -3.45 -14.95 19.57
N GLY A 366 -2.74 -14.36 20.52
CA GLY A 366 -1.31 -14.14 20.39
C GLY A 366 -0.61 -13.99 21.72
N HIS A 367 0.68 -13.69 21.64
CA HIS A 367 1.52 -13.39 22.79
C HIS A 367 2.48 -12.26 22.45
N ARG A 368 2.53 -11.27 23.33
CA ARG A 368 3.47 -10.16 23.30
C ARG A 368 4.53 -10.34 24.38
N PHE A 369 5.77 -10.40 23.97
CA PHE A 369 6.90 -10.50 24.87
C PHE A 369 7.31 -9.11 25.36
N ARG A 370 7.96 -9.06 26.54
CA ARG A 370 8.50 -7.80 27.08
C ARG A 370 9.53 -7.13 26.16
N SER A 371 10.15 -7.89 25.27
CA SER A 371 11.05 -7.38 24.22
C SER A 371 10.33 -6.55 23.15
N GLY A 372 9.00 -6.49 23.15
CA GLY A 372 8.21 -5.87 22.09
C GLY A 372 7.93 -6.80 20.91
N PHE A 373 8.51 -8.00 20.88
CA PHE A 373 8.14 -9.04 19.91
C PHE A 373 6.71 -9.54 20.16
N GLU A 374 5.96 -9.79 19.10
CA GLU A 374 4.59 -10.27 19.14
C GLU A 374 4.39 -11.33 18.06
N VAL A 375 3.67 -12.39 18.44
CA VAL A 375 3.16 -13.42 17.53
C VAL A 375 1.66 -13.52 17.71
N THR A 376 0.91 -13.43 16.63
CA THR A 376 -0.55 -13.51 16.63
C THR A 376 -1.02 -14.44 15.51
N ALA A 377 -1.87 -15.40 15.85
CA ALA A 377 -2.55 -16.28 14.90
C ALA A 377 -4.05 -15.99 14.94
N GLY A 378 -4.71 -16.12 13.80
CA GLY A 378 -6.15 -15.90 13.71
C GLY A 378 -6.84 -16.83 12.73
N LEU A 379 -8.14 -17.02 12.98
CA LEU A 379 -9.06 -17.78 12.16
C LEU A 379 -10.19 -16.84 11.70
N ARG A 380 -10.68 -17.10 10.49
CA ARG A 380 -11.79 -16.37 9.86
C ARG A 380 -12.94 -17.32 9.62
N TRP A 381 -14.14 -16.81 9.87
CA TRP A 381 -15.36 -17.56 9.75
C TRP A 381 -16.35 -16.84 8.84
N ASP A 382 -16.78 -17.52 7.78
CA ASP A 382 -17.83 -17.05 6.87
C ASP A 382 -19.17 -17.11 7.61
N LEU A 383 -19.84 -15.98 7.74
CA LEU A 383 -21.17 -15.90 8.34
C LEU A 383 -22.30 -16.01 7.31
N ASP A 384 -22.00 -15.85 6.02
CA ASP A 384 -22.96 -15.96 4.93
C ASP A 384 -23.24 -17.44 4.59
N ASN A 385 -22.22 -18.30 4.64
CA ASN A 385 -22.35 -19.75 4.41
C ASN A 385 -22.08 -20.60 5.67
N PHE A 386 -22.36 -20.08 6.86
CA PHE A 386 -22.05 -20.75 8.15
C PHE A 386 -22.56 -22.20 8.26
N GLY A 387 -23.59 -22.57 7.50
CA GLY A 387 -24.15 -23.93 7.47
C GLY A 387 -23.46 -24.94 6.54
N ARG A 388 -22.49 -24.54 5.70
CA ARG A 388 -21.80 -25.43 4.75
C ARG A 388 -20.29 -25.45 4.95
N GLU A 389 -19.67 -24.28 4.87
CA GLU A 389 -18.21 -24.13 4.93
C GLU A 389 -17.87 -22.91 5.80
N PRO A 390 -18.03 -23.01 7.13
CA PRO A 390 -17.89 -21.86 8.02
C PRO A 390 -16.45 -21.37 8.18
N PHE A 391 -15.44 -22.05 7.60
CA PHE A 391 -14.03 -21.73 7.79
C PHE A 391 -13.39 -21.25 6.48
N GLU A 392 -12.91 -20.01 6.47
CA GLU A 392 -12.33 -19.35 5.27
C GLU A 392 -10.80 -19.26 5.32
N GLY A 393 -10.17 -19.94 6.29
CA GLY A 393 -8.72 -19.95 6.44
C GLY A 393 -8.20 -19.18 7.64
N GLY A 394 -6.88 -19.17 7.77
CA GLY A 394 -6.16 -18.59 8.88
C GLY A 394 -5.08 -17.60 8.46
N HIS A 395 -4.57 -16.87 9.44
CA HIS A 395 -3.44 -15.97 9.27
C HIS A 395 -2.46 -16.06 10.44
N LEU A 396 -1.21 -15.70 10.17
CA LEU A 396 -0.15 -15.56 11.14
C LEU A 396 0.51 -14.19 10.96
N ARG A 397 0.75 -13.50 12.07
CA ARG A 397 1.41 -12.20 12.11
C ARG A 397 2.53 -12.22 13.14
N LEU A 398 3.65 -11.64 12.75
CA LEU A 398 4.84 -11.45 13.59
C LEU A 398 5.18 -9.97 13.57
N SER A 399 5.53 -9.38 14.71
CA SER A 399 6.07 -8.02 14.72
C SER A 399 7.05 -7.80 15.85
N ALA A 400 8.02 -6.92 15.63
CA ALA A 400 8.87 -6.36 16.66
C ALA A 400 9.22 -4.93 16.28
N GLY A 401 9.37 -4.07 17.28
CA GLY A 401 9.81 -2.69 17.08
C GLY A 401 10.72 -2.26 18.22
N TRP A 402 11.68 -1.38 17.89
CA TRP A 402 12.65 -0.83 18.83
C TRP A 402 13.11 0.57 18.44
#